data_AF-A0A7U7J349-F1
#
_entry.id   AF-A0A7U7J349-F1
#
_cell.length_a   1.000
_cell.length_b   1.000
_cell.length_c   1.000
_cell.angle_alpha   90.00
_cell.angle_beta   90.00
_cell.angle_gamma   90.00
#
_symmetry.space_group_name_H-M   'P 1'
#
loop_
_entity.id
_entity.type
_entity.pdbx_description
1 polymer ?
#
loop_
_entity_poly.entity_id
_entity_poly.type
_entity_poly.pdbx_seq_one_letter_code
_entity_poly.pdbx_strand_id
1 'polypeptide(L)' 'MPTIELTLRDDQGHIIDRRSLKRYPLDWKSRSFHDIEGAVEDFKRNALPDIEADLLEAAQSAFIKDKKKT' A
#
# COMPACT_ATOMS: atom_id res chain seq x y z
N MET A 1 13.98 14.45 2.69
CA MET A 1 12.82 14.12 1.82
C MET A 1 11.89 13.25 2.65
N PRO A 2 10.62 13.60 2.81
CA PRO A 2 9.70 12.77 3.58
C PRO A 2 9.45 11.44 2.86
N THR A 3 9.07 10.42 3.62
CA THR A 3 8.66 9.11 3.11
C THR A 3 7.32 8.74 3.71
N ILE A 4 6.46 8.09 2.92
CA ILE A 4 5.22 7.47 3.41
C ILE A 4 5.47 5.97 3.59
N GLU A 5 5.07 5.46 4.74
CA GLU A 5 4.91 4.02 5.00
C GLU A 5 3.42 3.71 5.04
N LEU A 6 3.02 2.62 4.39
CA LEU A 6 1.65 2.12 4.38
C LEU A 6 1.62 0.78 5.11
N THR A 7 0.56 0.56 5.88
CA THR A 7 0.26 -0.72 6.49
C THR A 7 -1.17 -1.11 6.15
N LEU A 8 -1.35 -2.28 5.54
CA LEU A 8 -2.67 -2.85 5.26
C LEU A 8 -3.06 -3.77 6.42
N ARG A 9 -4.28 -3.60 6.92
CA ARG A 9 -4.83 -4.43 8.00
C ARG A 9 -6.17 -5.03 7.60
N ASP A 10 -6.43 -6.25 8.09
CA ASP A 10 -7.76 -6.84 8.04
C ASP A 10 -8.70 -6.23 9.10
N ASP A 11 -9.96 -6.67 9.08
CA ASP A 11 -10.99 -6.23 10.03
C ASP A 11 -10.68 -6.58 11.49
N GLN A 12 -9.72 -7.48 11.73
CA GLN A 12 -9.25 -7.88 13.07
C GLN A 12 -8.01 -7.07 13.51
N GLY A 13 -7.53 -6.17 12.64
CA GLY A 13 -6.35 -5.35 12.88
C GLY A 13 -5.02 -6.07 12.60
N HIS A 14 -5.05 -7.30 12.07
CA HIS A 14 -3.84 -8.01 11.67
C HIS A 14 -3.26 -7.41 10.40
N ILE A 15 -1.94 -7.29 10.36
CA ILE A 15 -1.21 -6.81 9.19
C ILE A 15 -1.31 -7.86 8.07
N ILE A 16 -1.77 -7.43 6.89
CA ILE A 16 -1.93 -8.29 5.70
C ILE A 16 -1.06 -7.88 4.53
N ASP A 17 -0.36 -6.74 4.63
CA ASP A 17 0.72 -6.44 3.68
C ASP A 17 1.77 -7.56 3.76
N ARG A 18 2.10 -8.14 2.60
CA ARG A 18 3.11 -9.20 2.49
C ARG A 18 4.39 -8.72 1.86
N ARG A 19 4.34 -7.60 1.14
CA ARG A 19 5.53 -6.92 0.64
C ARG A 19 6.21 -6.22 1.81
N SER A 20 7.53 -6.37 1.90
CA SER A 20 8.36 -5.61 2.82
C SER A 20 7.94 -4.14 2.86
N LEU A 21 7.68 -3.59 4.05
CA LEU A 21 7.35 -2.19 4.32
C LEU A 21 7.93 -1.25 3.26
N LYS A 22 7.11 -0.94 2.25
CA LYS A 22 7.56 -0.15 1.11
C LYS A 22 7.52 1.31 1.54
N ARG A 23 8.69 1.95 1.54
CA ARG A 23 8.81 3.39 1.79
C ARG A 23 8.65 4.13 0.48
N TYR A 24 7.59 4.91 0.34
CA TYR A 24 7.36 5.73 -0.83
C TYR A 24 7.98 7.11 -0.58
N PRO A 25 9.04 7.51 -1.31
CA PRO A 25 9.58 8.86 -1.20
C PRO A 25 8.58 9.88 -1.74
N LEU A 26 8.41 10.99 -1.02
CA LEU A 26 7.61 12.14 -1.45
C LEU A 26 8.53 13.23 -2.00
N ASP A 27 8.49 13.46 -3.31
CA ASP A 27 9.21 14.57 -3.94
C ASP A 27 8.37 15.84 -4.01
N TRP A 28 8.44 16.63 -2.94
CA TRP A 28 7.73 17.91 -2.82
C TRP A 28 8.58 19.15 -3.11
N LYS A 29 9.61 19.04 -3.98
CA LYS A 29 10.45 20.13 -4.53
C LYS A 29 10.47 21.43 -3.71
N SER A 30 9.67 22.44 -4.09
CA SER A 30 9.69 23.79 -3.50
C SER A 30 8.78 23.97 -2.28
N ARG A 31 8.04 22.92 -1.89
CA ARG A 31 7.02 22.91 -0.83
C ARG A 31 5.90 23.93 -1.06
N SER A 32 5.68 24.34 -2.31
CA SER A 32 4.48 25.06 -2.70
C SER A 32 3.26 24.16 -2.60
N PHE A 33 2.07 24.74 -2.50
CA PHE A 33 0.82 23.98 -2.48
C PHE A 33 0.69 23.04 -3.68
N HIS A 34 1.02 23.53 -4.88
CA HIS A 34 0.98 22.75 -6.12
C HIS A 34 1.96 21.56 -6.11
N ASP A 35 3.19 21.76 -5.61
CA ASP A 35 4.17 20.67 -5.51
C ASP A 35 3.75 19.62 -4.48
N ILE A 36 3.11 20.05 -3.39
CA ILE A 36 2.57 19.13 -2.38
C ILE A 36 1.48 18.25 -3.02
N GLU A 37 0.52 18.86 -3.71
CA GLU A 37 -0.55 18.12 -4.41
C GLU A 37 0.02 17.14 -5.44
N GLY A 38 0.98 17.59 -6.27
CA GLY A 38 1.65 16.74 -7.23
C GLY A 38 2.36 15.55 -6.56
N ALA A 39 3.08 15.80 -5.47
CA ALA A 39 3.78 14.76 -4.72
C ALA A 39 2.82 13.70 -4.15
N VAL A 40 1.64 14.09 -3.63
CA VAL A 40 0.67 13.09 -3.14
C VAL A 40 -0.04 12.36 -4.28
N GLU A 41 -0.30 13.00 -5.42
CA GLU A 41 -0.83 12.31 -6.60
C GLU A 41 0.15 11.27 -7.15
N ASP A 42 1.44 11.59 -7.19
CA ASP A 42 2.49 10.65 -7.60
C ASP A 42 2.62 9.50 -6.60
N PHE A 43 2.55 9.79 -5.30
CA PHE A 43 2.45 8.75 -4.27
C PHE A 43 1.27 7.81 -4.53
N LYS A 44 0.06 8.33 -4.79
CA LYS A 44 -1.13 7.51 -5.09
C LYS A 44 -0.90 6.61 -6.31
N ARG A 45 -0.38 7.16 -7.42
CA ARG A 45 -0.10 6.39 -8.64
C ARG A 45 0.87 5.24 -8.39
N ASN A 46 1.86 5.46 -7.53
CA ASN A 46 2.87 4.45 -7.21
C ASN A 46 2.37 3.42 -6.18
N ALA A 47 1.60 3.84 -5.19
CA ALA A 47 1.13 2.97 -4.12
C ALA A 47 -0.07 2.10 -4.51
N LEU A 48 -0.96 2.57 -5.39
CA LEU A 48 -2.19 1.84 -5.75
C LEU A 48 -1.91 0.44 -6.36
N PRO A 49 -0.99 0.25 -7.32
CA PRO A 49 -0.68 -1.08 -7.84
C PRO A 49 -0.11 -2.03 -6.79
N ASP A 50 0.64 -1.50 -5.81
CA ASP A 50 1.17 -2.30 -4.71
C ASP A 50 0.05 -2.75 -3.77
N ILE A 51 -0.84 -1.82 -3.39
CA ILE A 51 -2.02 -2.10 -2.56
C ILE A 51 -2.91 -3.15 -3.24
N GLU A 52 -3.24 -2.96 -4.51
CA GLU A 52 -4.10 -3.88 -5.27
C GLU A 52 -3.53 -5.29 -5.22
N ALA A 53 -2.24 -5.43 -5.49
CA ALA A 53 -1.65 -6.74 -5.60
C ALA A 53 -1.44 -7.42 -4.23
N ASP A 54 -1.24 -6.66 -3.14
CA ASP A 54 -1.28 -7.21 -1.77
C ASP A 54 -2.68 -7.70 -1.39
N LEU A 55 -3.73 -6.94 -1.74
CA LEU A 55 -5.12 -7.34 -1.49
C LEU A 55 -5.51 -8.59 -2.29
N LEU A 56 -5.11 -8.69 -3.55
CA LEU A 56 -5.35 -9.87 -4.39
C LEU A 56 -4.65 -11.11 -3.83
N GLU A 57 -3.39 -10.98 -3.37
CA GLU A 57 -2.66 -12.10 -2.77
C GLU A 57 -3.28 -12.55 -1.44
N ALA A 58 -3.74 -11.59 -0.62
CA ALA A 58 -4.45 -11.87 0.63
C ALA A 58 -5.76 -12.65 0.34
N ALA A 59 -6.55 -12.20 -0.63
CA ALA A 59 -7.79 -12.86 -1.04
C ALA A 59 -7.54 -14.28 -1.57
N GLN A 60 -6.54 -14.46 -2.44
CA GLN A 60 -6.16 -15.77 -2.96
C GLN A 60 -5.71 -16.72 -1.84
N SER A 61 -4.92 -16.22 -0.90
CA SER A 61 -4.44 -17.00 0.25
C SER A 61 -5.58 -17.45 1.16
N ALA A 62 -6.57 -16.58 1.40
CA ALA A 62 -7.78 -16.93 2.16
C ALA A 62 -8.57 -18.03 1.45
N PHE A 63 -8.80 -17.88 0.14
CA PHE A 63 -9.50 -18.87 -0.66
C PHE A 63 -8.85 -20.26 -0.63
N ILE A 64 -7.51 -20.33 -0.78
CA ILE A 64 -6.77 -21.60 -0.72
C ILE A 64 -6.89 -22.25 0.67
N LYS A 65 -6.83 -21.46 1.75
CA LYS A 65 -6.96 -21.97 3.11
C LYS A 65 -8.35 -22.58 3.35
N ASP A 66 -9.40 -21.94 2.87
CA ASP A 66 -10.77 -22.46 3.02
C ASP A 66 -10.97 -23.76 2.24
N LYS A 67 -10.43 -23.86 1.02
CA LYS A 67 -10.46 -25.09 0.22
C LYS A 67 -9.70 -26.25 0.85
N LYS A 68 -8.64 -26.00 1.62
CA LYS A 68 -7.87 -27.06 2.33
C LYS A 68 -8.51 -27.52 3.64
N LYS A 69 -9.48 -26.77 4.17
CA LYS A 69 -10.24 -27.15 5.38
C LYS A 69 -11.49 -27.98 5.06
N THR A 70 -11.81 -28.16 3.78
CA THR A 70 -12.91 -29.01 3.28
C THR A 70 -12.34 -30.35 2.83
#